data_AF-A0A512MFA8-F1
#
_entry.id   AF-A0A512MFA8-F1
#
_cell.length_a   1.000
_cell.length_b   1.000
_cell.length_c   1.000
_cell.angle_alpha   90.00
_cell.angle_beta   90.00
_cell.angle_gamma   90.00
#
_symmetry.space_group_name_H-M   'P 1'
#
loop_
_entity.id
_entity.type
_entity.pdbx_description
1 polymer ?
#
loop_
_entity_poly.entity_id
_entity_poly.type
_entity_poly.pdbx_seq_one_letter_code
_entity_poly.pdbx_strand_id
1 'polypeptide(L)'
;MFALAGFENASEAITTAIERGRVRNLLERVSESTTKHMRQVWRDLKNIKVELAENGDQIDAFVRDCENVYEFARRSDGFKRFFTFLLMISAKVQTNSLEGAMYLHDEPEIGLHPSGAQYLRDELIKISKSNMVVYSTHSIFMIDRENIGRHLIVKKDDEVTSATPVNHTNIVDEEVIYNALGWSVFESLKEINLLFEGWRDHRLFKVAITKLPSSHKSKLALLRTCGSCFAKGVKDIRNVTPLLELANRRCLIISDSDAVAKQGQREYHGWGSWFCYDDLDSTSPLTAEDYVKPIALVEAMKKIADRNDVQVDSYPSFASVRSDRLGFVRNWFRQHIQTDKAGLDTLMHEFKSLVFNDIKPAEIEPSYYDMLKALTAKLDKQKTVSGTALLA
;
A
#
# COMPACT_ATOMS: atom_id res chain seq x y z
N MET A 1 25.99 25.89 -1.95
CA MET A 1 24.92 26.88 -2.21
C MET A 1 25.23 27.73 -3.44
N PHE A 2 26.32 28.51 -3.46
CA PHE A 2 26.70 29.38 -4.59
C PHE A 2 26.80 28.66 -5.95
N ALA A 3 27.38 27.46 -5.98
CA ALA A 3 27.44 26.62 -7.20
C ALA A 3 26.05 26.33 -7.80
N LEU A 4 25.01 26.11 -6.98
CA LEU A 4 23.64 25.88 -7.46
C LEU A 4 23.05 27.11 -8.16
N ALA A 5 23.54 28.30 -7.83
CA ALA A 5 23.16 29.55 -8.47
C ALA A 5 24.04 29.92 -9.67
N GLY A 6 24.99 29.06 -10.04
CA GLY A 6 25.90 29.24 -11.18
C GLY A 6 27.16 30.04 -10.85
N PHE A 7 27.55 30.15 -9.57
CA PHE A 7 28.79 30.79 -9.16
C PHE A 7 29.82 29.74 -8.75
N GLU A 8 30.92 29.64 -9.48
CA GLU A 8 32.03 28.72 -9.19
C GLU A 8 32.82 29.19 -7.95
N ASN A 9 33.09 30.49 -7.86
CA ASN A 9 33.81 31.10 -6.75
C ASN A 9 32.89 32.01 -5.93
N ALA A 10 32.58 31.57 -4.70
CA ALA A 10 31.73 32.33 -3.79
C ALA A 10 32.35 33.67 -3.37
N SER A 11 33.67 33.71 -3.12
CA SER A 11 34.36 34.92 -2.69
C SER A 11 34.31 35.99 -3.77
N GLU A 12 34.60 35.63 -5.02
CA GLU A 12 34.56 36.54 -6.16
C GLU A 12 33.13 37.08 -6.40
N ALA A 13 32.13 36.21 -6.31
CA ALA A 13 30.73 36.60 -6.44
C ALA A 13 30.31 37.61 -5.36
N ILE A 14 30.72 37.38 -4.11
CA ILE A 14 30.44 38.27 -2.98
C ILE A 14 31.16 39.62 -3.17
N THR A 15 32.47 39.63 -3.46
CA THR A 15 33.24 40.87 -3.69
C THR A 15 32.62 41.71 -4.81
N THR A 16 32.30 41.10 -5.94
CA THR A 16 31.66 41.78 -7.08
C THR A 16 30.29 42.36 -6.70
N ALA A 17 29.53 41.65 -5.85
CA ALA A 17 28.23 42.13 -5.40
C ALA A 17 28.35 43.27 -4.37
N ILE A 18 29.39 43.27 -3.52
CA ILE A 18 29.69 44.37 -2.60
C ILE A 18 30.04 45.64 -3.42
N GLU A 19 30.96 45.53 -4.38
CA GLU A 19 31.37 46.65 -5.24
C GLU A 19 30.19 47.27 -6.01
N ARG A 20 29.21 46.44 -6.38
CA ARG A 20 28.01 46.87 -7.12
C ARG A 20 26.82 47.24 -6.23
N GLY A 21 26.93 47.11 -4.91
CA GLY A 21 25.84 47.34 -3.96
C GLY A 21 24.63 46.40 -4.17
N ARG A 22 24.87 45.14 -4.55
CA ARG A 22 23.84 44.15 -4.91
C ARG A 22 23.92 42.84 -4.11
N VAL A 23 24.56 42.86 -2.93
CA VAL A 23 24.75 41.65 -2.10
C VAL A 23 23.42 41.00 -1.75
N ARG A 24 22.41 41.76 -1.33
CA ARG A 24 21.07 41.25 -1.04
C ARG A 24 20.48 40.45 -2.21
N ASN A 25 20.59 40.96 -3.44
CA ASN A 25 20.08 40.27 -4.64
C ASN A 25 20.87 38.98 -4.95
N LEU A 26 22.19 38.98 -4.68
CA LEU A 26 23.02 37.78 -4.80
C LEU A 26 22.58 36.71 -3.79
N LEU A 27 22.46 37.09 -2.51
CA LEU A 27 22.06 36.18 -1.43
C LEU A 27 20.65 35.63 -1.65
N GLU A 28 19.71 36.44 -2.14
CA GLU A 28 18.36 36.01 -2.49
C GLU A 28 18.40 34.98 -3.63
N ARG A 29 19.15 35.24 -4.71
CA ARG A 29 19.32 34.28 -5.82
C ARG A 29 19.94 32.95 -5.36
N VAL A 30 20.93 33.00 -4.47
CA VAL A 30 21.58 31.81 -3.90
C VAL A 30 20.61 31.04 -3.00
N SER A 31 19.82 31.75 -2.20
CA SER A 31 18.77 31.21 -1.32
C SER A 31 17.67 30.49 -2.12
N GLU A 32 17.18 31.12 -3.19
CA GLU A 32 16.19 30.56 -4.10
C GLU A 32 16.70 29.29 -4.80
N SER A 33 17.92 29.34 -5.33
CA SER A 33 18.53 28.19 -6.03
C SER A 33 18.74 27.01 -5.07
N THR A 34 19.19 27.29 -3.85
CA THR A 34 19.36 26.28 -2.79
C THR A 34 18.02 25.68 -2.37
N THR A 35 17.01 26.53 -2.14
CA THR A 35 15.65 26.09 -1.81
C THR A 35 15.03 25.24 -2.92
N LYS A 36 15.25 25.62 -4.18
CA LYS A 36 14.78 24.87 -5.36
C LYS A 36 15.40 23.48 -5.40
N HIS A 37 16.72 23.37 -5.26
CA HIS A 37 17.40 22.08 -5.20
C HIS A 37 16.87 21.21 -4.05
N MET A 38 16.78 21.78 -2.84
CA MET A 38 16.26 21.08 -1.67
C MET A 38 14.86 20.51 -1.91
N ARG A 39 13.94 21.29 -2.49
CA ARG A 39 12.55 20.85 -2.76
C ARG A 39 12.45 19.86 -3.92
N GLN A 40 13.37 19.90 -4.88
CA GLN A 40 13.42 18.91 -5.96
C GLN A 40 13.75 17.51 -5.44
N VAL A 41 14.68 17.44 -4.49
CA VAL A 41 15.10 16.19 -3.85
C VAL A 41 14.14 15.80 -2.73
N TRP A 42 13.93 16.68 -1.75
CA TRP A 42 13.11 16.44 -0.56
C TRP A 42 11.72 17.07 -0.69
N ARG A 43 10.79 16.35 -1.33
CA ARG A 43 9.50 16.89 -1.81
C ARG A 43 8.48 17.16 -0.70
N ASP A 44 8.65 16.58 0.49
CA ASP A 44 7.76 16.80 1.64
C ASP A 44 7.90 18.21 2.22
N LEU A 45 9.04 18.89 1.99
CA LEU A 45 9.34 20.21 2.57
C LEU A 45 8.77 21.38 1.74
N LYS A 46 7.49 21.34 1.41
CA LYS A 46 6.83 22.34 0.54
C LYS A 46 6.89 23.77 1.09
N ASN A 47 6.82 23.91 2.41
CA ASN A 47 6.72 25.21 3.07
C ASN A 47 8.06 25.73 3.62
N ILE A 48 9.15 24.97 3.46
CA ILE A 48 10.46 25.36 3.99
C ILE A 48 11.25 26.10 2.91
N LYS A 49 11.91 27.20 3.30
CA LYS A 49 12.85 27.97 2.49
C LYS A 49 14.18 28.13 3.22
N VAL A 50 15.26 28.16 2.46
CA VAL A 50 16.59 28.56 2.94
C VAL A 50 16.73 30.05 2.68
N GLU A 51 17.25 30.79 3.65
CA GLU A 51 17.53 32.22 3.54
C GLU A 51 18.96 32.52 3.96
N LEU A 52 19.58 33.47 3.27
CA LEU A 52 20.90 34.00 3.58
C LEU A 52 20.76 35.49 3.88
N ALA A 53 21.39 35.95 4.96
CA ALA A 53 21.40 37.35 5.35
C ALA A 53 22.81 37.81 5.71
N GLU A 54 23.10 39.08 5.45
CA GLU A 54 24.34 39.72 5.89
C GLU A 54 24.32 39.95 7.40
N ASN A 55 25.40 39.57 8.08
CA ASN A 55 25.63 39.85 9.48
C ASN A 55 27.08 40.35 9.67
N GLY A 56 27.27 41.66 9.45
CA GLY A 56 28.61 42.25 9.41
C GLY A 56 29.46 41.61 8.31
N ASP A 57 30.59 41.04 8.72
CA ASP A 57 31.52 40.34 7.81
C ASP A 57 31.14 38.87 7.56
N GLN A 58 30.02 38.40 8.12
CA GLN A 58 29.54 37.03 7.98
C GLN A 58 28.22 36.97 7.20
N ILE A 59 27.93 35.79 6.66
CA ILE A 59 26.64 35.48 6.04
C ILE A 59 25.98 34.42 6.91
N ASP A 60 24.87 34.78 7.53
CA ASP A 60 24.07 33.85 8.31
C ASP A 60 23.10 33.09 7.40
N ALA A 61 22.92 31.80 7.70
CA ALA A 61 21.99 30.94 7.01
C ALA A 61 20.83 30.55 7.93
N PHE A 62 19.61 30.69 7.42
CA PHE A 62 18.38 30.42 8.14
C PHE A 62 17.46 29.48 7.37
N VAL A 63 16.54 28.87 8.12
CA VAL A 63 15.43 28.06 7.63
C VAL A 63 14.15 28.80 7.98
N ARG A 64 13.41 29.23 6.96
CA ARG A 64 12.08 29.86 7.12
C ARG A 64 10.99 28.82 6.85
N ASP A 65 9.99 28.76 7.72
CA ASP A 65 8.73 28.04 7.47
C ASP A 65 7.58 29.01 7.13
N CYS A 66 6.32 28.62 7.30
CA CYS A 66 5.19 29.48 6.97
C CYS A 66 5.10 30.74 7.84
N GLU A 67 5.62 30.73 9.07
CA GLU A 67 5.40 31.79 10.05
C GLU A 67 6.71 32.32 10.65
N ASN A 68 7.73 31.47 10.76
CA ASN A 68 8.90 31.71 11.59
C ASN A 68 10.22 31.49 10.83
N VAL A 69 11.27 32.16 11.31
CA VAL A 69 12.65 31.99 10.87
C VAL A 69 13.44 31.33 11.98
N TYR A 70 14.17 30.27 11.65
CA TYR A 70 14.99 29.52 12.58
C TYR A 70 16.41 29.41 12.08
N GLU A 71 17.37 29.48 13.00
CA GLU A 71 18.73 29.03 12.74
C GLU A 71 18.76 27.52 12.45
N PHE A 72 19.69 27.08 11.60
CA PHE A 72 19.91 25.66 11.35
C PHE A 72 20.20 24.87 12.63
N ALA A 73 20.86 25.49 13.61
CA ALA A 73 21.16 24.90 14.91
C ALA A 73 19.89 24.43 15.67
N ARG A 74 18.73 25.06 15.43
CA ARG A 74 17.46 24.71 16.07
C ARG A 74 16.66 23.62 15.34
N ARG A 75 17.15 23.15 14.19
CA ARG A 75 16.50 22.07 13.43
C ARG A 75 16.85 20.69 13.99
N SER A 76 16.02 19.69 13.68
CA SER A 76 16.27 18.31 14.07
C SER A 76 17.58 17.79 13.47
N ASP A 77 18.18 16.79 14.12
CA ASP A 77 19.44 16.21 13.68
C ASP A 77 19.33 15.62 12.26
N GLY A 78 18.27 14.85 11.99
CA GLY A 78 18.00 14.33 10.65
C GLY A 78 17.89 15.41 9.58
N PHE A 79 17.24 16.54 9.89
CA PHE A 79 17.18 17.67 8.96
C PHE A 79 18.58 18.23 8.66
N LYS A 80 19.39 18.45 9.71
CA LYS A 80 20.76 18.97 9.56
C LYS A 80 21.61 18.04 8.71
N ARG A 81 21.57 16.73 8.99
CA ARG A 81 22.33 15.70 8.25
C ARG A 81 21.94 15.67 6.78
N PHE A 82 20.65 15.52 6.49
CA PHE A 82 20.21 15.39 5.11
C PHE A 82 20.39 16.70 4.34
N PHE A 83 20.13 17.85 4.94
CA PHE A 83 20.43 19.14 4.31
C PHE A 83 21.93 19.33 4.05
N THR A 84 22.79 18.90 4.97
CA THR A 84 24.25 18.92 4.77
C THR A 84 24.66 18.03 3.60
N PHE A 85 24.12 16.81 3.52
CA PHE A 85 24.31 15.92 2.37
C PHE A 85 23.88 16.58 1.05
N LEU A 86 22.72 17.24 1.04
CA LEU A 86 22.22 17.93 -0.14
C LEU A 86 23.20 19.00 -0.63
N LEU A 87 23.81 19.75 0.30
CA LEU A 87 24.76 20.81 -0.06
C LEU A 87 26.15 20.30 -0.43
N MET A 88 26.65 19.31 0.31
CA MET A 88 28.04 18.87 0.18
C MET A 88 28.23 17.86 -0.95
N ILE A 89 27.22 17.05 -1.25
CA ILE A 89 27.29 15.95 -2.21
C ILE A 89 26.32 16.18 -3.37
N SER A 90 25.01 16.15 -3.12
CA SER A 90 23.98 16.22 -4.16
C SER A 90 24.12 17.46 -5.06
N ALA A 91 24.33 18.64 -4.45
CA ALA A 91 24.53 19.88 -5.18
C ALA A 91 25.79 19.88 -6.06
N LYS A 92 26.86 19.21 -5.60
CA LYS A 92 28.09 19.10 -6.39
C LYS A 92 27.91 18.17 -7.60
N VAL A 93 27.22 17.05 -7.39
CA VAL A 93 26.86 16.14 -8.49
C VAL A 93 25.93 16.83 -9.49
N GLN A 94 24.92 17.57 -9.03
CA GLN A 94 24.02 18.32 -9.92
C GLN A 94 24.74 19.41 -10.74
N THR A 95 25.82 19.97 -10.22
CA THR A 95 26.63 20.99 -10.90
C THR A 95 27.81 20.39 -11.67
N ASN A 96 27.87 19.06 -11.82
CA ASN A 96 28.96 18.32 -12.46
C ASN A 96 30.35 18.64 -11.87
N SER A 97 30.39 19.09 -10.61
CA SER A 97 31.64 19.36 -9.89
C SER A 97 32.11 18.14 -9.09
N LEU A 98 31.35 17.04 -9.11
CA LEU A 98 31.70 15.76 -8.48
C LEU A 98 31.26 14.60 -9.38
N GLU A 99 32.22 13.99 -10.07
CA GLU A 99 32.06 12.83 -10.94
C GLU A 99 33.20 11.81 -10.71
N GLY A 100 32.92 10.53 -10.91
CA GLY A 100 33.90 9.45 -10.75
C GLY A 100 34.36 9.22 -9.30
N ALA A 101 33.67 9.79 -8.31
CA ALA A 101 33.99 9.64 -6.90
C ALA A 101 33.32 8.40 -6.29
N MET A 102 33.85 7.95 -5.15
CA MET A 102 33.23 6.93 -4.30
C MET A 102 32.65 7.57 -3.05
N TYR A 103 31.37 7.36 -2.79
CA TYR A 103 30.66 7.78 -1.59
C TYR A 103 30.39 6.55 -0.71
N LEU A 104 31.02 6.52 0.46
CA LEU A 104 30.86 5.49 1.49
C LEU A 104 30.19 6.11 2.71
N HIS A 105 29.09 5.52 3.20
CA HIS A 105 28.39 6.06 4.37
C HIS A 105 27.72 4.97 5.21
N ASP A 106 27.85 5.09 6.53
CA ASP A 106 27.19 4.18 7.47
C ASP A 106 25.92 4.83 8.02
N GLU A 107 24.78 4.15 7.84
CA GLU A 107 23.44 4.58 8.24
C GLU A 107 23.11 6.06 7.91
N PRO A 108 23.15 6.45 6.62
CA PRO A 108 23.00 7.85 6.20
C PRO A 108 21.63 8.46 6.58
N GLU A 109 20.65 7.62 6.87
CA GLU A 109 19.29 8.01 7.23
C GLU A 109 19.02 8.22 8.72
N ILE A 110 20.02 8.03 9.61
CA ILE A 110 19.82 8.19 11.06
C ILE A 110 19.10 9.52 11.36
N GLY A 111 18.01 9.42 12.14
CA GLY A 111 17.23 10.56 12.59
C GLY A 111 16.29 11.16 11.53
N LEU A 112 16.22 10.58 10.32
CA LEU A 112 15.24 10.95 9.32
C LEU A 112 13.88 10.27 9.56
N HIS A 113 12.83 11.02 9.25
CA HIS A 113 11.51 10.45 9.07
C HIS A 113 11.55 9.43 7.91
N PRO A 114 10.75 8.34 7.94
CA PRO A 114 10.69 7.34 6.87
C PRO A 114 10.64 7.90 5.45
N SER A 115 9.80 8.90 5.21
CA SER A 115 9.73 9.56 3.89
C SER A 115 11.02 10.28 3.50
N GLY A 116 11.70 10.90 4.47
CA GLY A 116 13.02 11.52 4.29
C GLY A 116 14.09 10.50 3.89
N ALA A 117 14.08 9.31 4.51
CA ALA A 117 14.98 8.22 4.15
C ALA A 117 14.75 7.75 2.70
N GLN A 118 13.49 7.66 2.26
CA GLN A 118 13.18 7.32 0.86
C GLN A 118 13.73 8.36 -0.14
N TYR A 119 13.58 9.66 0.14
CA TYR A 119 14.14 10.71 -0.72
C TYR A 119 15.67 10.68 -0.74
N LEU A 120 16.31 10.39 0.40
CA LEU A 120 17.76 10.22 0.48
C LEU A 120 18.21 9.02 -0.38
N ARG A 121 17.55 7.87 -0.26
CA ARG A 121 17.79 6.69 -1.10
C ARG A 121 17.69 7.04 -2.59
N ASP A 122 16.61 7.70 -2.99
CA ASP A 122 16.37 8.05 -4.39
C ASP A 122 17.46 8.99 -4.94
N GLU A 123 17.92 9.95 -4.12
CA GLU A 123 19.03 10.83 -4.51
C GLU A 123 20.36 10.08 -4.56
N LEU A 124 20.63 9.14 -3.64
CA LEU A 124 21.81 8.27 -3.69
C LEU A 124 21.84 7.41 -4.96
N ILE A 125 20.68 6.86 -5.36
CA ILE A 125 20.53 6.12 -6.64
C ILE A 125 20.76 7.06 -7.84
N LYS A 126 20.33 8.32 -7.75
CA LYS A 126 20.59 9.29 -8.82
C LYS A 126 22.08 9.65 -8.91
N ILE A 127 22.74 9.84 -7.76
CA ILE A 127 24.18 10.11 -7.67
C ILE A 127 24.99 8.92 -8.20
N SER A 128 24.51 7.69 -8.02
CA SER A 128 25.21 6.48 -8.47
C SER A 128 25.36 6.35 -10.00
N LYS A 129 24.69 7.21 -10.77
CA LYS A 129 24.82 7.27 -12.23
C LYS A 129 26.17 7.77 -12.72
N SER A 130 26.84 8.63 -11.94
CA SER A 130 28.15 9.20 -12.27
C SER A 130 29.21 8.95 -11.19
N ASN A 131 28.83 8.33 -10.06
CA ASN A 131 29.68 8.08 -8.91
C ASN A 131 29.42 6.67 -8.36
N MET A 132 30.36 6.08 -7.63
CA MET A 132 30.12 4.85 -6.89
C MET A 132 29.51 5.19 -5.52
N VAL A 133 28.43 4.50 -5.15
CA VAL A 133 27.73 4.72 -3.88
C VAL A 133 27.61 3.40 -3.14
N VAL A 134 28.11 3.34 -1.90
CA VAL A 134 27.96 2.20 -1.01
C VAL A 134 27.53 2.72 0.36
N TYR A 135 26.47 2.16 0.92
CA TYR A 135 26.04 2.48 2.27
C TYR A 135 25.52 1.23 3.00
N SER A 136 25.68 1.23 4.32
CA SER A 136 25.07 0.28 5.25
C SER A 136 23.83 0.90 5.88
N THR A 137 22.84 0.06 6.20
CA THR A 137 21.58 0.51 6.77
C THR A 137 20.83 -0.66 7.40
N HIS A 138 20.13 -0.39 8.50
CA HIS A 138 19.08 -1.26 9.04
C HIS A 138 17.67 -0.82 8.63
N SER A 139 17.54 0.31 7.94
CA SER A 139 16.28 0.92 7.55
C SER A 139 15.69 0.26 6.31
N ILE A 140 14.50 -0.29 6.46
CA ILE A 140 13.70 -0.82 5.34
C ILE A 140 13.34 0.25 4.29
N PHE A 141 13.39 1.53 4.65
CA PHE A 141 13.06 2.65 3.76
C PHE A 141 14.20 2.99 2.80
N MET A 142 15.42 2.52 3.10
CA MET A 142 16.61 2.70 2.29
C MET A 142 16.81 1.58 1.26
N ILE A 143 15.92 0.56 1.24
CA ILE A 143 15.96 -0.52 0.25
C ILE A 143 15.44 -0.02 -1.10
N ASP A 144 16.22 -0.26 -2.16
CA ASP A 144 15.80 -0.06 -3.54
C ASP A 144 14.98 -1.26 -4.04
N ARG A 145 13.68 -1.03 -4.14
CA ARG A 145 12.71 -2.05 -4.55
C ARG A 145 12.75 -2.32 -6.06
N GLU A 146 13.19 -1.35 -6.86
CA GLU A 146 13.21 -1.47 -8.33
C GLU A 146 14.36 -2.38 -8.81
N ASN A 147 15.40 -2.50 -8.00
CA ASN A 147 16.54 -3.34 -8.30
C ASN A 147 17.07 -4.00 -7.03
N ILE A 148 16.38 -5.07 -6.60
CA ILE A 148 16.73 -5.83 -5.40
C ILE A 148 18.15 -6.44 -5.51
N GLY A 149 18.57 -6.83 -6.72
CA GLY A 149 19.86 -7.50 -6.95
C GLY A 149 21.10 -6.68 -6.61
N ARG A 150 20.97 -5.36 -6.33
CA ARG A 150 22.10 -4.52 -5.88
C ARG A 150 22.37 -4.57 -4.37
N HIS A 151 21.53 -5.24 -3.59
CA HIS A 151 21.67 -5.29 -2.13
C HIS A 151 22.53 -6.48 -1.72
N LEU A 152 23.31 -6.26 -0.66
CA LEU A 152 24.05 -7.30 0.05
C LEU A 152 23.44 -7.42 1.45
N ILE A 153 23.14 -8.65 1.87
CA ILE A 153 22.76 -8.94 3.24
C ILE A 153 24.02 -9.29 4.00
N VAL A 154 24.26 -8.59 5.10
CA VAL A 154 25.37 -8.88 6.00
C VAL A 154 24.79 -9.57 7.24
N LYS A 155 25.27 -10.78 7.53
CA LYS A 155 24.88 -11.56 8.72
C LYS A 155 26.08 -11.89 9.57
N LYS A 156 25.85 -12.01 10.87
CA LYS A 156 26.81 -12.55 11.82
C LYS A 156 26.21 -13.81 12.45
N ASP A 157 26.88 -14.94 12.28
CA ASP A 157 26.51 -16.23 12.86
C ASP A 157 27.76 -16.86 13.47
N ASP A 158 27.70 -17.30 14.73
CA ASP A 158 28.84 -17.83 15.50
C ASP A 158 30.14 -17.01 15.34
N GLU A 159 30.05 -15.69 15.51
CA GLU A 159 31.17 -14.73 15.35
C GLU A 159 31.77 -14.63 13.93
N VAL A 160 31.17 -15.28 12.93
CA VAL A 160 31.56 -15.17 11.52
C VAL A 160 30.62 -14.22 10.79
N THR A 161 31.19 -13.16 10.21
CA THR A 161 30.45 -12.24 9.34
C THR A 161 30.48 -12.72 7.90
N SER A 162 29.30 -12.87 7.30
CA SER A 162 29.13 -13.22 5.89
C SER A 162 28.31 -12.14 5.17
N ALA A 163 28.62 -11.93 3.88
CA ALA A 163 27.86 -11.04 3.01
C ALA A 163 27.35 -11.84 1.81
N THR A 164 26.05 -11.83 1.59
CA THR A 164 25.41 -12.57 0.49
C THR A 164 24.59 -11.63 -0.39
N PRO A 165 24.68 -11.75 -1.72
CA PRO A 165 23.83 -10.98 -2.62
C PRO A 165 22.38 -11.44 -2.51
N VAL A 166 21.44 -10.50 -2.59
CA VAL A 166 20.02 -10.82 -2.57
C VAL A 166 19.60 -11.43 -3.90
N ASN A 167 18.88 -12.55 -3.84
CA ASN A 167 18.28 -13.22 -4.99
C ASN A 167 16.79 -13.50 -4.74
N HIS A 168 16.03 -13.81 -5.80
CA HIS A 168 14.57 -14.00 -5.69
C HIS A 168 14.13 -15.13 -4.74
N THR A 169 15.00 -16.09 -4.44
CA THR A 169 14.70 -17.22 -3.56
C THR A 169 14.89 -16.87 -2.08
N ASN A 170 15.87 -16.03 -1.75
CA ASN A 170 16.20 -15.69 -0.36
C ASN A 170 15.43 -14.45 0.15
N ILE A 171 14.69 -13.76 -0.71
CA ILE A 171 13.86 -12.59 -0.34
C ILE A 171 12.81 -12.93 0.73
N VAL A 172 12.23 -14.14 0.66
CA VAL A 172 11.15 -14.57 1.56
C VAL A 172 11.67 -14.93 2.95
N ASP A 173 12.91 -15.40 3.03
CA ASP A 173 13.54 -15.83 4.28
C ASP A 173 14.14 -14.66 5.08
N GLU A 174 14.23 -13.47 4.47
CA GLU A 174 14.93 -12.32 5.04
C GLU A 174 13.97 -11.24 5.50
N GLU A 175 13.71 -11.22 6.80
CA GLU A 175 12.71 -10.37 7.45
C GLU A 175 12.83 -8.88 7.08
N VAL A 176 14.04 -8.32 6.94
CA VAL A 176 14.22 -6.90 6.59
C VAL A 176 13.78 -6.60 5.14
N ILE A 177 14.10 -7.48 4.19
CA ILE A 177 13.73 -7.30 2.78
C ILE A 177 12.26 -7.67 2.57
N TYR A 178 11.82 -8.76 3.19
CA TYR A 178 10.42 -9.15 3.25
C TYR A 178 9.56 -8.04 3.86
N ASN A 179 9.99 -7.42 4.95
CA ASN A 179 9.30 -6.28 5.57
C ASN A 179 9.39 -5.02 4.72
N ALA A 180 10.46 -4.77 3.97
CA ALA A 180 10.53 -3.63 3.05
C ALA A 180 9.60 -3.77 1.84
N LEU A 181 9.45 -5.00 1.32
CA LEU A 181 8.47 -5.35 0.29
C LEU A 181 7.04 -5.38 0.86
N GLY A 182 6.86 -5.92 2.06
CA GLY A 182 5.62 -5.88 2.83
C GLY A 182 5.19 -4.45 3.19
N TRP A 183 6.13 -3.55 3.48
CA TRP A 183 5.89 -2.12 3.70
C TRP A 183 5.37 -1.40 2.47
N SER A 184 5.77 -1.81 1.26
CA SER A 184 5.15 -1.30 0.05
C SER A 184 3.67 -1.70 -0.06
N VAL A 185 3.33 -2.90 0.43
CA VAL A 185 1.92 -3.32 0.58
C VAL A 185 1.26 -2.43 1.63
N PHE A 186 1.89 -2.17 2.79
CA PHE A 186 1.37 -1.29 3.86
C PHE A 186 1.14 0.17 3.45
N GLU A 187 1.96 0.71 2.54
CA GLU A 187 1.74 2.03 1.92
C GLU A 187 0.53 2.05 0.99
N SER A 188 0.24 0.93 0.33
CA SER A 188 -0.97 0.76 -0.50
C SER A 188 -2.24 0.54 0.33
N LEU A 189 -2.10 0.03 1.56
CA LEU A 189 -3.21 -0.19 2.47
C LEU A 189 -3.83 1.14 2.86
N LYS A 190 -5.15 1.21 2.74
CA LYS A 190 -5.92 2.40 3.10
C LYS A 190 -6.09 2.44 4.61
N GLU A 191 -6.62 3.55 5.12
CA GLU A 191 -6.96 3.71 6.54
C GLU A 191 -7.92 2.60 7.03
N ILE A 192 -8.80 2.14 6.14
CA ILE A 192 -9.74 1.03 6.33
C ILE A 192 -9.51 0.00 5.23
N ASN A 193 -9.34 -1.26 5.59
CA ASN A 193 -9.20 -2.38 4.66
C ASN A 193 -10.27 -3.45 4.90
N LEU A 194 -10.82 -3.96 3.80
CA LEU A 194 -11.76 -5.08 3.78
C LEU A 194 -10.99 -6.36 3.42
N LEU A 195 -10.97 -7.33 4.32
CA LEU A 195 -10.37 -8.64 4.11
C LEU A 195 -11.47 -9.67 3.85
N PHE A 196 -11.52 -10.20 2.64
CA PHE A 196 -12.48 -11.25 2.27
C PHE A 196 -11.89 -12.64 2.52
N GLU A 197 -12.71 -13.60 2.91
CA GLU A 197 -12.27 -15.00 3.13
C GLU A 197 -11.62 -15.59 1.88
N GLY A 198 -12.21 -15.35 0.71
CA GLY A 198 -11.77 -15.92 -0.55
C GLY A 198 -11.76 -14.93 -1.72
N TRP A 199 -11.10 -15.35 -2.80
CA TRP A 199 -11.01 -14.55 -4.03
C TRP A 199 -12.38 -14.25 -4.67
N ARG A 200 -13.36 -15.17 -4.54
CA ARG A 200 -14.68 -15.04 -5.16
C ARG A 200 -15.50 -13.92 -4.53
N ASP A 201 -15.49 -13.85 -3.20
CA ASP A 201 -16.11 -12.79 -2.40
C ASP A 201 -15.51 -11.43 -2.74
N HIS A 202 -14.18 -11.36 -2.83
CA HIS A 202 -13.46 -10.17 -3.24
C HIS A 202 -13.78 -9.77 -4.68
N ARG A 203 -13.85 -10.73 -5.61
CA ARG A 203 -14.21 -10.49 -7.01
C ARG A 203 -15.61 -9.93 -7.14
N LEU A 204 -16.58 -10.53 -6.43
CA LEU A 204 -17.97 -10.05 -6.36
C LEU A 204 -18.02 -8.60 -5.87
N PHE A 205 -17.31 -8.30 -4.78
CA PHE A 205 -17.20 -6.95 -4.24
C PHE A 205 -16.60 -5.98 -5.28
N LYS A 206 -15.46 -6.33 -5.88
CA LYS A 206 -14.77 -5.49 -6.86
C LYS A 206 -15.64 -5.16 -8.05
N VAL A 207 -16.41 -6.12 -8.56
CA VAL A 207 -17.35 -5.90 -9.67
C VAL A 207 -18.52 -5.02 -9.22
N ALA A 208 -19.11 -5.28 -8.05
CA ALA A 208 -20.24 -4.49 -7.53
C ALA A 208 -19.89 -3.00 -7.37
N ILE A 209 -18.69 -2.68 -6.87
CA ILE A 209 -18.29 -1.28 -6.65
C ILE A 209 -17.96 -0.53 -7.95
N THR A 210 -17.71 -1.21 -9.07
CA THR A 210 -17.46 -0.54 -10.37
C THR A 210 -18.68 0.26 -10.84
N LYS A 211 -19.88 -0.33 -10.71
CA LYS A 211 -21.15 0.28 -11.14
C LYS A 211 -22.20 0.14 -10.05
N LEU A 212 -22.18 1.08 -9.11
CA LEU A 212 -23.16 1.15 -8.04
C LEU A 212 -24.55 1.54 -8.57
N PRO A 213 -25.63 0.87 -8.15
CA PRO A 213 -27.00 1.29 -8.41
C PRO A 213 -27.26 2.71 -7.90
N SER A 214 -28.03 3.51 -8.63
CA SER A 214 -28.33 4.90 -8.29
C SER A 214 -28.91 5.06 -6.87
N SER A 215 -29.72 4.10 -6.42
CA SER A 215 -30.33 4.06 -5.09
C SER A 215 -29.33 3.93 -3.93
N HIS A 216 -28.11 3.44 -4.20
CA HIS A 216 -27.10 3.13 -3.17
C HIS A 216 -25.82 3.95 -3.31
N LYS A 217 -25.70 4.77 -4.36
CA LYS A 217 -24.45 5.45 -4.75
C LYS A 217 -23.85 6.34 -3.66
N SER A 218 -24.66 7.15 -2.96
CA SER A 218 -24.17 8.04 -1.90
C SER A 218 -23.72 7.29 -0.65
N LYS A 219 -24.43 6.20 -0.29
CA LYS A 219 -24.15 5.40 0.90
C LYS A 219 -22.95 4.47 0.72
N LEU A 220 -22.73 3.94 -0.49
CA LEU A 220 -21.63 3.01 -0.77
C LEU A 220 -20.36 3.69 -1.30
N ALA A 221 -20.36 5.02 -1.45
CA ALA A 221 -19.19 5.76 -1.95
C ALA A 221 -17.94 5.55 -1.08
N LEU A 222 -18.10 5.41 0.24
CA LEU A 222 -17.01 5.16 1.18
C LEU A 222 -16.24 3.88 0.85
N LEU A 223 -16.93 2.82 0.40
CA LEU A 223 -16.30 1.54 0.09
C LEU A 223 -15.27 1.63 -1.05
N ARG A 224 -15.38 2.65 -1.93
CA ARG A 224 -14.40 2.92 -2.98
C ARG A 224 -13.09 3.51 -2.46
N THR A 225 -13.11 4.07 -1.25
CA THR A 225 -11.94 4.65 -0.58
C THR A 225 -11.22 3.64 0.32
N CYS A 226 -11.86 2.51 0.61
CA CYS A 226 -11.28 1.41 1.38
C CYS A 226 -10.29 0.59 0.54
N GLY A 227 -9.29 0.03 1.21
CA GLY A 227 -8.48 -1.05 0.64
C GLY A 227 -9.28 -2.34 0.67
N SER A 228 -8.95 -3.29 -0.21
CA SER A 228 -9.65 -4.57 -0.27
C SER A 228 -8.70 -5.68 -0.73
N CYS A 229 -8.60 -6.76 0.03
CA CYS A 229 -7.82 -7.96 -0.28
C CYS A 229 -8.59 -9.23 0.09
N PHE A 230 -8.01 -10.41 -0.19
CA PHE A 230 -8.60 -11.70 0.14
C PHE A 230 -7.58 -12.64 0.79
N ALA A 231 -8.05 -13.53 1.65
CA ALA A 231 -7.33 -14.67 2.18
C ALA A 231 -7.54 -15.91 1.29
N LYS A 232 -6.87 -17.03 1.60
CA LYS A 232 -7.14 -18.34 0.97
C LYS A 232 -7.98 -19.22 1.91
N GLY A 233 -9.01 -18.64 2.49
CA GLY A 233 -9.91 -19.29 3.44
C GLY A 233 -9.73 -18.83 4.89
N VAL A 234 -10.64 -19.32 5.75
CA VAL A 234 -10.77 -18.97 7.18
C VAL A 234 -9.45 -19.04 7.96
N LYS A 235 -8.63 -20.06 7.70
CA LYS A 235 -7.37 -20.29 8.44
C LYS A 235 -6.33 -19.21 8.17
N ASP A 236 -6.29 -18.69 6.94
CA ASP A 236 -5.28 -17.72 6.50
C ASP A 236 -5.58 -16.29 6.96
N ILE A 237 -6.81 -16.01 7.42
CA ILE A 237 -7.19 -14.70 7.94
C ILE A 237 -6.27 -14.29 9.11
N ARG A 238 -5.90 -15.24 9.98
CA ARG A 238 -4.99 -15.01 11.12
C ARG A 238 -3.56 -14.67 10.70
N ASN A 239 -3.18 -14.97 9.46
CA ASN A 239 -1.85 -14.65 8.93
C ASN A 239 -1.83 -13.24 8.30
N VAL A 240 -2.98 -12.74 7.86
CA VAL A 240 -3.08 -11.44 7.17
C VAL A 240 -3.37 -10.30 8.14
N THR A 241 -4.13 -10.55 9.20
CA THR A 241 -4.57 -9.48 10.12
C THR A 241 -3.46 -8.89 10.99
N PRO A 242 -2.39 -9.62 11.41
CA PRO A 242 -1.25 -9.01 12.09
C PRO A 242 -0.50 -7.99 11.22
N LEU A 243 -0.49 -8.21 9.90
CA LEU A 243 0.11 -7.25 8.95
C LEU A 243 -0.66 -5.92 8.98
N LEU A 244 -1.99 -5.97 9.04
CA LEU A 244 -2.84 -4.79 9.18
C LEU A 244 -2.69 -4.10 10.54
N GLU A 245 -2.45 -4.87 11.60
CA GLU A 245 -2.16 -4.37 12.94
C GLU A 245 -0.82 -3.63 13.00
N LEU A 246 0.25 -4.23 12.48
CA LEU A 246 1.59 -3.64 12.40
C LEU A 246 1.60 -2.33 11.62
N ALA A 247 0.77 -2.23 10.57
CA ALA A 247 0.59 -1.02 9.78
C ALA A 247 -0.39 0.00 10.41
N ASN A 248 -0.93 -0.31 11.59
CA ASN A 248 -1.97 0.47 12.29
C ASN A 248 -3.14 0.85 11.36
N ARG A 249 -3.61 -0.11 10.55
CA ARG A 249 -4.71 0.06 9.60
C ARG A 249 -5.94 -0.69 10.08
N ARG A 250 -7.11 -0.06 10.00
CA ARG A 250 -8.35 -0.72 10.40
C ARG A 250 -8.71 -1.86 9.44
N CYS A 251 -9.24 -2.95 9.98
CA CYS A 251 -9.59 -4.15 9.24
C CYS A 251 -11.02 -4.60 9.55
N LEU A 252 -11.82 -4.84 8.51
CA LEU A 252 -13.05 -5.61 8.60
C LEU A 252 -12.91 -6.88 7.78
N ILE A 253 -13.21 -8.01 8.40
CA ILE A 253 -13.15 -9.33 7.81
C ILE A 253 -14.56 -9.72 7.37
N ILE A 254 -14.71 -10.18 6.14
CA ILE A 254 -15.98 -10.68 5.57
C ILE A 254 -15.78 -12.13 5.12
N SER A 255 -16.64 -13.02 5.59
CA SER A 255 -16.60 -14.45 5.26
C SER A 255 -17.97 -15.00 4.87
N ASP A 256 -17.95 -16.23 4.36
CA ASP A 256 -19.15 -17.04 4.23
C ASP A 256 -19.80 -17.25 5.63
N SER A 257 -21.04 -17.71 5.65
CA SER A 257 -21.80 -18.01 6.89
C SER A 257 -21.89 -19.51 7.18
N ASP A 258 -20.97 -20.29 6.62
CA ASP A 258 -20.87 -21.74 6.86
C ASP A 258 -20.36 -22.05 8.29
N ALA A 259 -20.39 -23.33 8.65
CA ALA A 259 -19.98 -23.76 9.97
C ALA A 259 -18.49 -23.47 10.26
N VAL A 260 -17.63 -23.52 9.24
CA VAL A 260 -16.18 -23.32 9.37
C VAL A 260 -15.88 -21.85 9.61
N ALA A 261 -16.49 -20.96 8.84
CA ALA A 261 -16.36 -19.51 9.00
C ALA A 261 -16.93 -19.03 10.34
N LYS A 262 -18.10 -19.53 10.76
CA LYS A 262 -18.67 -19.21 12.09
C LYS A 262 -17.82 -19.70 13.25
N GLN A 263 -17.24 -20.90 13.14
CA GLN A 263 -16.29 -21.37 14.14
C GLN A 263 -15.05 -20.49 14.16
N GLY A 264 -14.49 -20.19 12.98
CA GLY A 264 -13.34 -19.29 12.83
C GLY A 264 -13.57 -17.92 13.45
N GLN A 265 -14.74 -17.32 13.21
CA GLN A 265 -15.16 -16.04 13.78
C GLN A 265 -15.22 -16.07 15.31
N ARG A 266 -15.80 -17.13 15.90
CA ARG A 266 -15.89 -17.26 17.37
C ARG A 266 -14.54 -17.44 18.05
N GLU A 267 -13.63 -18.16 17.40
CA GLU A 267 -12.28 -18.41 17.89
C GLU A 267 -11.29 -17.27 17.56
N TYR A 268 -11.73 -16.27 16.77
CA TYR A 268 -10.85 -15.20 16.32
C TYR A 268 -10.64 -14.15 17.42
N HIS A 269 -9.40 -14.07 17.89
CA HIS A 269 -8.95 -13.09 18.89
C HIS A 269 -7.79 -12.24 18.34
N GLY A 270 -7.94 -11.71 17.11
CA GLY A 270 -6.92 -10.88 16.45
C GLY A 270 -7.41 -9.48 16.08
N TRP A 271 -6.60 -8.75 15.32
CA TRP A 271 -6.88 -7.38 14.88
C TRP A 271 -8.04 -7.29 13.87
N GLY A 272 -8.94 -6.32 14.06
CA GLY A 272 -10.11 -6.10 13.19
C GLY A 272 -11.38 -6.80 13.63
N SER A 273 -12.51 -6.44 13.01
CA SER A 273 -13.82 -7.04 13.31
C SER A 273 -14.26 -8.00 12.22
N TRP A 274 -14.70 -9.19 12.62
CA TRP A 274 -15.14 -10.24 11.70
C TRP A 274 -16.66 -10.30 11.63
N PHE A 275 -17.19 -10.23 10.41
CA PHE A 275 -18.61 -10.40 10.10
C PHE A 275 -18.80 -11.51 9.07
N CYS A 276 -19.68 -12.46 9.36
CA CYS A 276 -20.21 -13.38 8.37
C CYS A 276 -21.34 -12.69 7.58
N TYR A 277 -21.73 -13.21 6.42
CA TYR A 277 -22.79 -12.61 5.62
C TYR A 277 -24.12 -12.44 6.39
N ASP A 278 -24.51 -13.41 7.20
CA ASP A 278 -25.70 -13.36 8.05
C ASP A 278 -25.64 -12.34 9.20
N ASP A 279 -24.46 -11.81 9.55
CA ASP A 279 -24.34 -10.66 10.46
C ASP A 279 -24.70 -9.33 9.79
N LEU A 280 -24.69 -9.30 8.45
CA LEU A 280 -24.83 -8.10 7.62
C LEU A 280 -26.11 -8.13 6.77
N ASP A 281 -26.74 -9.29 6.62
CA ASP A 281 -27.91 -9.51 5.78
C ASP A 281 -28.96 -10.38 6.48
N SER A 282 -30.17 -9.84 6.62
CA SER A 282 -31.29 -10.52 7.27
C SER A 282 -31.86 -11.69 6.46
N THR A 283 -31.44 -11.88 5.21
CA THR A 283 -31.83 -13.03 4.37
C THR A 283 -31.02 -14.29 4.65
N SER A 284 -30.05 -14.23 5.57
CA SER A 284 -29.16 -15.33 5.96
C SER A 284 -28.50 -16.04 4.77
N PRO A 285 -27.75 -15.32 3.91
CA PRO A 285 -26.98 -15.94 2.85
C PRO A 285 -25.86 -16.81 3.44
N LEU A 286 -25.56 -17.91 2.76
CA LEU A 286 -24.53 -18.85 3.19
C LEU A 286 -23.20 -18.56 2.50
N THR A 287 -23.23 -18.26 1.20
CA THR A 287 -22.04 -18.11 0.34
C THR A 287 -22.20 -16.96 -0.63
N ALA A 288 -21.12 -16.48 -1.23
CA ALA A 288 -21.19 -15.44 -2.27
C ALA A 288 -22.13 -15.78 -3.44
N GLU A 289 -22.32 -17.06 -3.76
CA GLU A 289 -23.23 -17.52 -4.81
C GLU A 289 -24.70 -17.14 -4.53
N ASP A 290 -25.08 -16.96 -3.27
CA ASP A 290 -26.43 -16.50 -2.88
C ASP A 290 -26.71 -15.06 -3.35
N TYR A 291 -25.66 -14.29 -3.65
CA TYR A 291 -25.71 -12.93 -4.18
C TYR A 291 -25.63 -12.82 -5.70
N VAL A 292 -25.60 -13.95 -6.41
CA VAL A 292 -25.54 -13.99 -7.89
C VAL A 292 -26.91 -14.35 -8.43
N LYS A 293 -27.46 -13.53 -9.34
CA LYS A 293 -28.80 -13.74 -9.91
C LYS A 293 -28.97 -15.15 -10.50
N PRO A 294 -30.15 -15.78 -10.35
CA PRO A 294 -30.43 -17.13 -10.84
C PRO A 294 -30.08 -17.36 -12.30
N ILE A 295 -30.31 -16.35 -13.15
CA ILE A 295 -30.05 -16.44 -14.59
C ILE A 295 -28.57 -16.76 -14.86
N ALA A 296 -27.65 -16.08 -14.17
CA ALA A 296 -26.21 -16.30 -14.33
C ALA A 296 -25.78 -17.68 -13.81
N LEU A 297 -26.38 -18.14 -12.71
CA LEU A 297 -26.13 -19.49 -12.17
C LEU A 297 -26.58 -20.57 -13.17
N VAL A 298 -27.79 -20.44 -13.73
CA VAL A 298 -28.32 -21.36 -14.75
C VAL A 298 -27.45 -21.37 -16.00
N GLU A 299 -26.96 -20.21 -16.45
CA GLU A 299 -26.04 -20.12 -17.60
C GLU A 299 -24.72 -20.86 -17.34
N ALA A 300 -24.17 -20.77 -16.13
CA ALA A 300 -22.97 -21.52 -15.75
C ALA A 300 -23.25 -23.04 -15.68
N MET A 301 -24.40 -23.45 -15.15
CA MET A 301 -24.83 -24.85 -15.15
C MET A 301 -24.95 -25.41 -16.58
N LYS A 302 -25.55 -24.63 -17.50
CA LYS A 302 -25.68 -24.99 -18.92
C LYS A 302 -24.35 -25.30 -19.56
N LYS A 303 -23.37 -24.39 -19.41
CA LYS A 303 -22.02 -24.59 -19.96
C LYS A 303 -21.35 -25.87 -19.46
N ILE A 304 -21.59 -26.27 -18.21
CA ILE A 304 -21.04 -27.51 -17.65
C ILE A 304 -21.79 -28.72 -18.19
N ALA A 305 -23.12 -28.67 -18.24
CA ALA A 305 -23.94 -29.75 -18.79
C ALA A 305 -23.58 -30.01 -20.26
N ASP A 306 -23.45 -28.96 -21.08
CA ASP A 306 -23.05 -29.04 -22.49
C ASP A 306 -21.67 -29.71 -22.65
N ARG A 307 -20.71 -29.40 -21.76
CA ARG A 307 -19.36 -30.00 -21.79
C ARG A 307 -19.32 -31.47 -21.36
N ASN A 308 -20.33 -31.92 -20.63
CA ASN A 308 -20.45 -33.30 -20.16
C ASN A 308 -21.53 -34.08 -20.94
N ASP A 309 -21.96 -33.56 -22.09
CA ASP A 309 -22.99 -34.14 -22.96
C ASP A 309 -24.31 -34.47 -22.25
N VAL A 310 -24.67 -33.68 -21.22
CA VAL A 310 -25.89 -33.87 -20.43
C VAL A 310 -27.02 -33.04 -21.01
N GLN A 311 -28.02 -33.73 -21.54
CA GLN A 311 -29.27 -33.13 -22.02
C GLN A 311 -30.32 -33.11 -20.91
N VAL A 312 -30.89 -31.92 -20.66
CA VAL A 312 -31.94 -31.73 -19.65
C VAL A 312 -33.10 -30.91 -20.21
N ASP A 313 -34.32 -31.35 -19.91
CA ASP A 313 -35.55 -30.68 -20.41
C ASP A 313 -35.74 -29.30 -19.79
N SER A 314 -35.29 -29.10 -18.55
CA SER A 314 -35.33 -27.81 -17.87
C SER A 314 -34.24 -27.69 -16.80
N TYR A 315 -33.79 -26.45 -16.59
CA TYR A 315 -32.88 -26.11 -15.50
C TYR A 315 -33.67 -25.73 -14.26
N PRO A 316 -33.11 -25.96 -13.06
CA PRO A 316 -33.86 -25.81 -11.85
C PRO A 316 -34.15 -24.33 -11.56
N SER A 317 -35.33 -24.06 -10.99
CA SER A 317 -35.72 -22.72 -10.58
C SER A 317 -35.16 -22.39 -9.21
N PHE A 318 -34.51 -21.24 -9.09
CA PHE A 318 -34.01 -20.73 -7.82
C PHE A 318 -35.06 -19.87 -7.06
N ALA A 319 -36.29 -19.76 -7.57
CA ALA A 319 -37.31 -18.88 -6.98
C ALA A 319 -37.67 -19.24 -5.52
N SER A 320 -37.55 -20.51 -5.13
CA SER A 320 -37.78 -21.00 -3.77
C SER A 320 -36.51 -21.09 -2.92
N VAL A 321 -35.33 -20.89 -3.50
CA VAL A 321 -34.03 -21.01 -2.83
C VAL A 321 -33.67 -19.66 -2.23
N ARG A 322 -34.00 -19.49 -0.95
CA ARG A 322 -33.70 -18.25 -0.20
C ARG A 322 -32.23 -18.14 0.20
N SER A 323 -31.59 -19.27 0.49
CA SER A 323 -30.17 -19.40 0.85
C SER A 323 -29.64 -20.79 0.43
N ASP A 324 -28.32 -20.96 0.40
CA ASP A 324 -27.63 -22.19 -0.05
C ASP A 324 -27.87 -22.57 -1.53
N ARG A 325 -27.75 -21.58 -2.42
CA ARG A 325 -27.78 -21.82 -3.88
C ARG A 325 -26.70 -22.81 -4.32
N LEU A 326 -25.56 -22.83 -3.63
CA LEU A 326 -24.46 -23.74 -3.96
C LEU A 326 -24.80 -25.21 -3.63
N GLY A 327 -25.40 -25.49 -2.47
CA GLY A 327 -25.89 -26.82 -2.12
C GLY A 327 -26.95 -27.32 -3.11
N PHE A 328 -27.84 -26.43 -3.54
CA PHE A 328 -28.83 -26.73 -4.57
C PHE A 328 -28.20 -27.12 -5.92
N VAL A 329 -27.22 -26.35 -6.40
CA VAL A 329 -26.47 -26.68 -7.63
C VAL A 329 -25.71 -27.99 -7.50
N ARG A 330 -25.04 -28.23 -6.36
CA ARG A 330 -24.32 -29.47 -6.10
C ARG A 330 -25.24 -30.69 -6.17
N ASN A 331 -26.43 -30.60 -5.60
CA ASN A 331 -27.42 -31.67 -5.66
C ASN A 331 -27.89 -31.93 -7.10
N TRP A 332 -28.06 -30.87 -7.89
CA TRP A 332 -28.41 -31.00 -9.29
C TRP A 332 -27.32 -31.71 -10.11
N PHE A 333 -26.05 -31.31 -9.97
CA PHE A 333 -24.95 -32.00 -10.66
C PHE A 333 -24.86 -33.47 -10.26
N ARG A 334 -25.04 -33.79 -8.98
CA ARG A 334 -25.04 -35.18 -8.49
C ARG A 334 -26.14 -36.04 -9.12
N GLN A 335 -27.29 -35.45 -9.44
CA GLN A 335 -28.42 -36.17 -10.04
C GLN A 335 -28.28 -36.37 -11.55
N HIS A 336 -27.55 -35.49 -12.24
CA HIS A 336 -27.53 -35.46 -13.71
C HIS A 336 -26.17 -35.82 -14.32
N ILE A 337 -25.07 -35.69 -13.57
CA ILE A 337 -23.70 -36.00 -14.04
C ILE A 337 -23.15 -37.14 -13.18
N GLN A 338 -22.91 -38.29 -13.80
CA GLN A 338 -22.33 -39.45 -13.13
C GLN A 338 -20.84 -39.21 -12.88
N THR A 339 -20.49 -38.95 -11.62
CA THR A 339 -19.09 -38.74 -11.20
C THR A 339 -18.88 -39.25 -9.78
N ASP A 340 -17.63 -39.56 -9.45
CA ASP A 340 -17.22 -39.77 -8.07
C ASP A 340 -17.15 -38.43 -7.29
N LYS A 341 -16.80 -38.50 -6.01
CA LYS A 341 -16.72 -37.32 -5.14
C LYS A 341 -15.70 -36.29 -5.67
N ALA A 342 -14.54 -36.74 -6.15
CA ALA A 342 -13.48 -35.86 -6.62
C ALA A 342 -13.88 -35.12 -7.91
N GLY A 343 -14.55 -35.80 -8.84
CA GLY A 343 -15.08 -35.15 -10.02
C GLY A 343 -16.26 -34.22 -9.71
N LEU A 344 -17.10 -34.52 -8.72
CA LEU A 344 -18.13 -33.56 -8.25
C LEU A 344 -17.49 -32.27 -7.70
N ASP A 345 -16.43 -32.38 -6.90
CA ASP A 345 -15.72 -31.20 -6.40
C ASP A 345 -15.02 -30.42 -7.54
N THR A 346 -14.55 -31.11 -8.58
CA THR A 346 -14.00 -30.49 -9.80
C THR A 346 -15.07 -29.72 -10.57
N LEU A 347 -16.26 -30.30 -10.77
CA LEU A 347 -17.40 -29.64 -11.40
C LEU A 347 -17.84 -28.41 -10.59
N MET A 348 -17.88 -28.53 -9.26
CA MET A 348 -18.19 -27.38 -8.40
C MET A 348 -17.14 -26.28 -8.51
N HIS A 349 -15.85 -26.62 -8.60
CA HIS A 349 -14.79 -25.63 -8.81
C HIS A 349 -14.93 -24.92 -10.17
N GLU A 350 -15.19 -25.67 -11.22
CA GLU A 350 -15.44 -25.15 -12.58
C GLU A 350 -16.67 -24.24 -12.60
N PHE A 351 -17.77 -24.67 -11.97
CA PHE A 351 -19.01 -23.90 -11.85
C PHE A 351 -18.75 -22.55 -11.21
N LYS A 352 -18.07 -22.53 -10.06
CA LYS A 352 -17.73 -21.29 -9.38
C LYS A 352 -16.82 -20.39 -10.22
N SER A 353 -15.90 -20.98 -10.99
CA SER A 353 -15.02 -20.23 -11.89
C SER A 353 -15.81 -19.57 -13.03
N LEU A 354 -16.75 -20.29 -13.64
CA LEU A 354 -17.64 -19.77 -14.68
C LEU A 354 -18.54 -18.64 -14.16
N VAL A 355 -18.97 -18.73 -12.90
CA VAL A 355 -19.79 -17.70 -12.26
C VAL A 355 -18.99 -16.43 -11.98
N PHE A 356 -17.81 -16.53 -11.35
CA PHE A 356 -17.11 -15.35 -10.79
C PHE A 356 -16.03 -14.73 -11.68
N ASN A 357 -15.42 -15.48 -12.62
CA ASN A 357 -14.32 -14.95 -13.43
C ASN A 357 -14.76 -13.71 -14.24
N ASP A 358 -15.92 -13.79 -14.87
CA ASP A 358 -16.45 -12.76 -15.77
C ASP A 358 -17.79 -12.17 -15.30
N ILE A 359 -18.09 -12.25 -14.00
CA ILE A 359 -19.34 -11.72 -13.43
C ILE A 359 -19.51 -10.23 -13.76
N LYS A 360 -20.73 -9.86 -14.14
CA LYS A 360 -21.10 -8.49 -14.51
C LYS A 360 -21.93 -7.82 -13.43
N PRO A 361 -21.91 -6.48 -13.31
CA PRO A 361 -22.74 -5.76 -12.34
C PRO A 361 -24.24 -6.05 -12.46
N ALA A 362 -24.73 -6.37 -13.67
CA ALA A 362 -26.13 -6.71 -13.92
C ALA A 362 -26.53 -8.09 -13.39
N GLU A 363 -25.57 -8.96 -13.08
CA GLU A 363 -25.76 -10.34 -12.61
C GLU A 363 -25.71 -10.42 -11.07
N ILE A 364 -25.45 -9.32 -10.37
CA ILE A 364 -25.42 -9.25 -8.91
C ILE A 364 -26.83 -8.95 -8.36
N GLU A 365 -27.24 -9.69 -7.33
CA GLU A 365 -28.52 -9.51 -6.64
C GLU A 365 -28.60 -8.16 -5.91
N PRO A 366 -29.78 -7.51 -5.88
CA PRO A 366 -29.98 -6.28 -5.11
C PRO A 366 -29.62 -6.43 -3.62
N SER A 367 -29.90 -7.60 -3.01
CA SER A 367 -29.59 -7.90 -1.61
C SER A 367 -28.11 -7.74 -1.27
N TYR A 368 -27.21 -7.97 -2.24
CA TYR A 368 -25.77 -7.75 -2.02
C TYR A 368 -25.47 -6.27 -1.72
N TYR A 369 -26.14 -5.34 -2.39
CA TYR A 369 -25.96 -3.92 -2.15
C TYR A 369 -26.55 -3.46 -0.82
N ASP A 370 -27.62 -4.13 -0.36
CA ASP A 370 -28.17 -3.94 0.99
C ASP A 370 -27.19 -4.45 2.06
N MET A 371 -26.56 -5.61 1.84
CA MET A 371 -25.50 -6.12 2.71
C MET A 371 -24.30 -5.17 2.77
N LEU A 372 -23.81 -4.68 1.63
CA LEU A 372 -22.71 -3.71 1.58
C LEU A 372 -23.06 -2.39 2.30
N LYS A 373 -24.34 -2.02 2.32
CA LYS A 373 -24.82 -0.84 3.06
C LYS A 373 -24.80 -1.10 4.58
N ALA A 374 -25.17 -2.29 5.03
CA ALA A 374 -25.00 -2.70 6.42
C ALA A 374 -23.52 -2.72 6.83
N LEU A 375 -22.64 -3.23 5.96
CA LEU A 375 -21.18 -3.19 6.14
C LEU A 375 -20.67 -1.74 6.30
N THR A 376 -21.14 -0.83 5.46
CA THR A 376 -20.76 0.59 5.54
C THR A 376 -21.17 1.22 6.88
N ALA A 377 -22.34 0.87 7.42
CA ALA A 377 -22.75 1.33 8.73
C ALA A 377 -21.85 0.82 9.88
N LYS A 378 -21.21 -0.35 9.73
CA LYS A 378 -20.20 -0.85 10.67
C LYS A 378 -18.89 -0.05 10.57
N LEU A 379 -18.50 0.36 9.36
CA LEU A 379 -17.31 1.21 9.12
C LEU A 379 -17.41 2.57 9.82
N ASP A 380 -18.58 3.20 9.77
CA ASP A 380 -18.79 4.51 10.39
C ASP A 380 -18.74 4.44 11.92
N LYS A 381 -19.29 3.38 12.54
CA LYS A 381 -19.21 3.17 13.99
C LYS A 381 -17.77 3.02 14.51
N GLN A 382 -16.88 2.47 13.69
CA GLN A 382 -15.46 2.33 14.05
C GLN A 382 -14.65 3.62 13.86
N LYS A 383 -15.12 4.62 13.11
CA LYS A 383 -14.44 5.93 13.03
C LYS A 383 -14.55 6.72 14.33
N THR A 384 -15.64 6.55 15.07
CA THR A 384 -15.94 7.34 16.27
C THR A 384 -15.10 6.91 17.48
N VAL A 385 -14.63 5.66 17.51
CA VAL A 385 -13.87 5.09 18.65
C VAL A 385 -12.39 5.51 18.62
N SER A 386 -11.81 5.77 17.45
CA SER A 386 -10.42 6.22 17.33
C SER A 386 -10.22 7.73 17.62
N GLY A 387 -11.29 8.52 17.64
CA GLY A 387 -11.23 9.96 17.93
C GLY A 387 -11.04 10.31 19.41
N THR A 388 -11.41 9.40 20.32
CA THR A 388 -11.29 9.60 21.78
C THR A 388 -10.00 9.05 22.38
N ALA A 389 -9.24 8.22 21.66
CA ALA A 389 -8.00 7.62 22.16
C ALA A 389 -6.73 8.46 21.88
N LEU A 390 -6.84 9.60 21.20
CA LEU A 390 -5.72 10.51 20.88
C LEU A 390 -5.63 11.73 21.81
N LEU A 391 -6.40 11.76 22.90
CA LEU A 391 -6.42 12.83 23.90
C LEU A 391 -6.26 12.31 25.34
N ALA A 392 -5.60 11.17 25.54
CA ALA A 392 -5.18 10.69 26.85
C ALA A 392 -3.68 10.48 26.90
#